data_AF-A0AA39IZW8-F1
#
_entry.id   AF-A0AA39IZW8-F1
#
_cell.length_a   1.000
_cell.length_b   1.000
_cell.length_c   1.000
_cell.angle_alpha   90.00
_cell.angle_beta   90.00
_cell.angle_gamma   90.00
#
_symmetry.space_group_name_H-M   'P 1'
#
loop_
_entity.id
_entity.type
_entity.pdbx_description
1 polymer ?
#
loop_
_entity_poly.entity_id
_entity_poly.type
_entity_poly.pdbx_seq_one_letter_code
_entity_poly.pdbx_strand_id
1 'polypeptide(L)'
;MGIYCDSRSRKTLLSPTQMDTAEERRAAHNASSRRSYAKHRDSINQRRRDIYKQKKGQRNGSSLEPLDGRQGARPIEIEVNSGQPHTQRSATLTEAMDQIIRLSARFGILTLGSPRRHADIIYREYQRSVTVHRPQGFRSLLDEAVLEMSSLEQSLLEQNRVILNSASSGNEMEKLHAVLDPVRMLVGWLEEIHFEAMISPVNLRAKYLRRELAFLKYD
;
A
#
# COMPACT_ATOMS: atom_id res chain seq x y z
N MET A 1 -31.92 67.39 38.20
CA MET A 1 -32.51 67.01 36.89
C MET A 1 -31.41 67.03 35.83
N GLY A 2 -31.26 65.95 35.04
CA GLY A 2 -30.39 65.80 33.86
C GLY A 2 -28.92 65.48 34.17
N ILE A 3 -28.42 64.24 34.23
CA ILE A 3 -28.26 63.14 33.24
C ILE A 3 -27.22 63.45 32.13
N TYR A 4 -26.03 62.84 32.31
CA TYR A 4 -25.14 62.13 31.37
C TYR A 4 -24.92 62.65 29.93
N CYS A 5 -23.65 62.73 29.49
CA CYS A 5 -22.99 61.59 28.81
C CYS A 5 -21.52 61.88 28.47
N ASP A 6 -20.63 61.14 29.13
CA ASP A 6 -19.22 60.94 28.80
C ASP A 6 -19.13 60.06 27.53
N SER A 7 -18.46 60.57 26.49
CA SER A 7 -18.27 59.87 25.21
C SER A 7 -16.81 59.42 25.07
N ARG A 8 -16.32 58.61 26.01
CA ARG A 8 -15.06 57.87 25.83
C ARG A 8 -15.30 56.64 24.97
N SER A 9 -14.67 56.67 23.79
CA SER A 9 -14.31 55.52 22.96
C SER A 9 -14.00 54.27 23.78
N ARG A 10 -14.95 53.33 23.84
CA ARG A 10 -14.64 51.94 24.13
C ARG A 10 -14.38 51.24 22.80
N LYS A 11 -13.09 51.08 22.50
CA LYS A 11 -12.61 50.02 21.62
C LYS A 11 -13.17 48.70 22.16
N THR A 12 -14.13 48.12 21.46
CA THR A 12 -14.51 46.72 21.63
C THR A 12 -13.30 45.89 21.25
N LEU A 13 -12.51 45.53 22.26
CA LEU A 13 -11.57 44.42 22.16
C LEU A 13 -12.41 43.16 21.95
N LEU A 14 -12.61 42.81 20.68
CA LEU A 14 -12.96 41.45 20.29
C LEU A 14 -11.81 40.58 20.80
N SER A 15 -12.07 39.85 21.89
CA SER A 15 -11.23 38.75 22.32
C SER A 15 -11.12 37.76 21.16
N PRO A 16 -9.91 37.27 20.82
CA PRO A 16 -9.78 36.16 19.89
C PRO A 16 -10.46 34.96 20.55
N THR A 17 -11.50 34.45 19.91
CA THR A 17 -12.23 33.27 20.36
C THR A 17 -11.26 32.10 20.44
N GLN A 18 -10.77 31.83 21.65
CA GLN A 18 -10.14 30.58 22.03
C GLN A 18 -11.22 29.49 21.96
N MET A 19 -11.34 28.81 20.83
CA MET A 19 -11.91 27.46 20.79
C MET A 19 -10.99 26.60 19.94
N ASP A 20 -9.99 26.03 20.62
CA ASP A 20 -9.14 24.96 20.12
C ASP A 20 -9.62 23.69 20.83
N THR A 21 -10.82 23.23 20.44
CA THR A 21 -11.49 22.13 21.14
C THR A 21 -10.63 20.87 21.07
N ALA A 22 -10.69 20.01 22.09
CA ALA A 22 -9.91 18.77 22.10
C ALA A 22 -10.21 17.86 20.90
N GLU A 23 -11.43 17.99 20.34
CA GLU A 23 -11.88 17.30 19.16
C GLU A 23 -11.26 17.89 17.87
N GLU A 24 -11.21 19.23 17.74
CA GLU A 24 -10.50 19.89 16.63
C GLU A 24 -9.01 19.58 16.62
N ARG A 25 -8.34 19.60 17.78
CA ARG A 25 -6.93 19.21 17.88
C ARG A 25 -6.70 17.76 17.44
N ARG A 26 -7.61 16.85 17.80
CA ARG A 26 -7.57 15.45 17.36
C ARG A 26 -7.83 15.32 15.86
N ALA A 27 -8.79 16.06 15.32
CA ALA A 27 -9.09 16.08 13.89
C ALA A 27 -7.92 16.62 13.06
N ALA A 28 -7.30 17.73 13.48
CA ALA A 28 -6.13 18.32 12.85
C ALA A 28 -4.92 17.36 12.88
N HIS A 29 -4.67 16.72 14.02
CA HIS A 29 -3.62 15.70 14.15
C HIS A 29 -3.86 14.51 13.20
N ASN A 30 -5.10 14.01 13.14
CA ASN A 30 -5.48 12.92 12.25
C ASN A 30 -5.34 13.31 10.77
N ALA A 31 -5.74 14.52 10.39
CA ALA A 31 -5.58 15.05 9.04
C ALA A 31 -4.09 15.20 8.66
N SER A 32 -3.26 15.67 9.59
CA SER A 32 -1.81 15.75 9.40
C SER A 32 -1.19 14.36 9.23
N SER A 33 -1.58 13.41 10.07
CA SER A 33 -1.13 12.01 9.98
C SER A 33 -1.54 11.36 8.65
N ARG A 34 -2.75 11.63 8.14
CA ARG A 34 -3.20 11.20 6.80
C ARG A 34 -2.28 11.72 5.70
N ARG A 35 -1.99 13.02 5.72
CA ARG A 35 -1.12 13.66 4.72
C ARG A 35 0.31 13.11 4.78
N SER A 36 0.84 12.91 5.98
CA SER A 36 2.16 12.30 6.18
C SER A 36 2.23 10.88 5.64
N TYR A 37 1.24 10.03 5.98
CA TYR A 37 1.20 8.66 5.48
C TYR A 37 1.09 8.61 3.96
N ALA A 38 0.20 9.41 3.36
CA ALA A 38 0.06 9.49 1.91
C ALA A 38 1.38 9.86 1.22
N LYS A 39 2.18 10.76 1.79
CA LYS A 39 3.49 11.17 1.26
C LYS A 39 4.57 10.08 1.39
N HIS A 40 4.52 9.28 2.47
CA HIS A 40 5.57 8.34 2.82
C HIS A 40 5.19 6.87 2.61
N ARG A 41 3.99 6.60 2.08
CA ARG A 41 3.42 5.26 1.83
C ARG A 41 4.43 4.30 1.20
N ASP A 42 5.04 4.70 0.08
CA ASP A 42 5.97 3.84 -0.66
C ASP A 42 7.19 3.46 0.17
N SER A 43 7.75 4.43 0.91
CA SER A 43 8.90 4.18 1.80
C SER A 43 8.53 3.25 2.97
N ILE A 44 7.31 3.37 3.50
CA ILE A 44 6.79 2.51 4.58
C ILE A 44 6.60 1.09 4.05
N ASN A 45 5.97 0.94 2.88
CA ASN A 45 5.75 -0.37 2.25
C ASN A 45 7.06 -1.03 1.83
N GLN A 46 8.03 -0.25 1.34
CA GLN A 46 9.36 -0.77 1.04
C GLN A 46 10.04 -1.32 2.30
N ARG A 47 10.07 -0.54 3.40
CA ARG A 47 10.62 -1.00 4.67
C ARG A 47 9.92 -2.26 5.18
N ARG A 48 8.59 -2.35 5.06
CA ARG A 48 7.82 -3.55 5.43
C ARG A 48 8.25 -4.77 4.62
N ARG A 49 8.42 -4.62 3.30
CA ARG A 49 8.92 -5.69 2.42
C ARG A 49 10.30 -6.16 2.83
N ASP A 50 11.19 -5.24 3.18
CA ASP A 50 12.56 -5.58 3.57
C ASP A 50 12.61 -6.34 4.89
N ILE A 51 11.83 -5.91 5.89
CA ILE A 51 11.69 -6.63 7.18
C ILE A 51 11.14 -8.04 6.96
N TYR A 52 10.14 -8.18 6.08
CA TYR A 52 9.58 -9.50 5.79
C TYR A 52 10.58 -10.42 5.08
N LYS A 53 11.33 -9.91 4.09
CA LYS A 53 12.41 -10.67 3.44
C LYS A 53 13.44 -11.16 4.45
N GLN A 54 13.83 -10.32 5.41
CA GLN A 54 14.73 -10.73 6.49
C GLN A 54 14.12 -11.84 7.36
N LYS A 55 12.87 -11.68 7.82
CA LYS A 55 12.20 -12.69 8.66
C LYS A 55 11.98 -14.03 7.93
N LYS A 56 11.65 -13.99 6.64
CA LYS A 56 11.48 -15.20 5.81
C LYS A 56 12.84 -15.86 5.53
N GLY A 57 13.89 -15.08 5.28
CA GLY A 57 15.26 -15.60 5.15
C GLY A 57 15.76 -16.28 6.43
N GLN A 58 15.44 -15.74 7.61
CA GLN A 58 15.80 -16.36 8.88
C GLN A 58 15.10 -17.70 9.16
N ARG A 59 13.86 -17.90 8.70
CA ARG A 59 13.16 -19.19 8.82
C ARG A 59 13.70 -20.27 7.88
N ASN A 60 14.30 -19.88 6.75
CA ASN A 60 14.88 -20.80 5.78
C ASN A 60 16.40 -20.99 5.94
N GLY A 61 17.03 -20.26 6.86
CA GLY A 61 18.49 -20.23 7.06
C GLY A 61 19.05 -21.29 8.01
N SER A 62 18.26 -22.26 8.47
CA SER A 62 18.75 -23.35 9.33
C SER A 62 19.20 -24.60 8.55
N SER A 63 19.38 -24.51 7.23
CA SER A 63 19.96 -25.61 6.47
C SER A 63 20.74 -25.11 5.25
N LEU A 64 21.99 -25.59 5.21
CA LEU A 64 22.96 -25.63 4.10
C LEU A 64 24.07 -24.57 4.13
N GLU A 65 25.26 -25.10 4.42
CA GLU A 65 26.55 -24.45 4.29
C GLU A 65 26.81 -23.90 2.89
N PRO A 66 27.57 -22.81 2.75
CA PRO A 66 28.12 -22.38 1.48
C PRO A 66 29.36 -23.21 1.14
N LEU A 67 29.28 -24.03 0.09
CA LEU A 67 30.47 -24.58 -0.55
C LEU A 67 31.23 -23.45 -1.26
N ASP A 68 32.45 -23.21 -0.78
CA ASP A 68 33.46 -22.40 -1.42
C ASP A 68 33.81 -22.94 -2.82
N GLY A 69 33.82 -22.04 -3.80
CA GLY A 69 34.23 -22.33 -5.17
C GLY A 69 34.46 -21.05 -5.95
N ARG A 70 35.53 -20.32 -5.63
CA ARG A 70 35.91 -19.11 -6.35
C ARG A 70 37.42 -19.00 -6.52
N GLN A 71 37.88 -19.19 -7.76
CA GLN A 71 39.08 -18.63 -8.42
C GLN A 71 39.03 -19.15 -9.87
N GLY A 72 39.15 -18.41 -10.96
CA GLY A 72 39.46 -17.01 -11.19
C GLY A 72 40.21 -16.92 -12.53
N ALA A 73 39.68 -16.20 -13.52
CA ALA A 73 40.45 -15.54 -14.60
C ALA A 73 39.50 -14.68 -15.47
N ARG A 74 39.93 -13.45 -15.73
CA ARG A 74 39.36 -12.37 -16.58
C ARG A 74 40.40 -12.10 -17.71
N PRO A 75 40.25 -11.14 -18.65
CA PRO A 75 39.09 -10.51 -19.31
C PRO A 75 39.31 -10.23 -20.85
N ILE A 76 38.40 -9.45 -21.47
CA ILE A 76 38.49 -8.69 -22.75
C ILE A 76 38.08 -9.53 -23.99
N GLU A 77 37.04 -9.18 -24.75
CA GLU A 77 37.05 -8.13 -25.77
C GLU A 77 35.75 -7.31 -25.90
N ILE A 78 35.96 -6.10 -26.39
CA ILE A 78 35.00 -5.06 -26.74
C ILE A 78 34.31 -5.46 -28.04
N GLU A 79 32.98 -5.53 -28.05
CA GLU A 79 32.23 -5.36 -29.31
C GLU A 79 30.96 -4.52 -29.09
N VAL A 80 30.98 -3.39 -29.78
CA VAL A 80 29.94 -2.38 -29.87
C VAL A 80 28.93 -2.85 -30.93
N ASN A 81 27.81 -3.41 -30.49
CA ASN A 81 26.50 -3.37 -31.16
C ASN A 81 25.50 -4.22 -30.36
N SER A 82 24.96 -3.66 -29.28
CA SER A 82 23.95 -4.33 -28.45
C SER A 82 22.54 -4.24 -29.06
N GLY A 83 22.41 -4.70 -30.31
CA GLY A 83 21.14 -5.20 -30.81
C GLY A 83 20.92 -6.59 -30.25
N GLN A 84 20.20 -6.72 -29.12
CA GLN A 84 19.79 -8.04 -28.62
C GLN A 84 19.13 -8.84 -29.76
N PRO A 85 19.54 -10.10 -29.98
CA PRO A 85 18.99 -10.92 -31.05
C PRO A 85 17.47 -11.07 -30.86
N HIS A 86 16.72 -10.95 -31.95
CA HIS A 86 15.25 -10.95 -31.97
C HIS A 86 14.66 -12.16 -31.21
N THR A 87 15.32 -13.32 -31.28
CA THR A 87 14.97 -14.55 -30.57
C THR A 87 15.02 -14.40 -29.05
N GLN A 88 15.97 -13.63 -28.50
CA GLN A 88 16.11 -13.41 -27.07
C GLN A 88 15.01 -12.48 -26.53
N ARG A 89 14.61 -11.47 -27.31
CA ARG A 89 13.50 -10.56 -26.95
C ARG A 89 12.15 -11.30 -26.91
N SER A 90 11.91 -12.16 -27.88
CA SER A 90 10.70 -13.00 -27.93
C SER A 90 10.61 -13.95 -26.72
N ALA A 91 11.74 -14.52 -26.29
CA ALA A 91 11.78 -15.39 -25.12
C ALA A 91 11.49 -14.64 -23.82
N THR A 92 12.11 -13.47 -23.61
CA THR A 92 11.89 -12.65 -22.41
C THR A 92 10.45 -12.15 -22.29
N LEU A 93 9.83 -11.79 -23.42
CA LEU A 93 8.44 -11.37 -23.44
C LEU A 93 7.49 -12.52 -23.11
N THR A 94 7.74 -13.70 -23.68
CA THR A 94 6.95 -14.91 -23.39
C THR A 94 7.01 -15.26 -21.91
N GLU A 95 8.21 -15.23 -21.31
CA GLU A 95 8.39 -15.48 -19.88
C GLU A 95 7.65 -14.45 -19.02
N ALA A 96 7.70 -13.17 -19.39
CA ALA A 96 6.98 -12.11 -18.67
C ALA A 96 5.47 -12.33 -18.71
N MET A 97 4.91 -12.74 -19.86
CA MET A 97 3.50 -13.06 -19.99
C MET A 97 3.09 -14.28 -19.15
N ASP A 98 3.93 -15.32 -19.11
CA ASP A 98 3.73 -16.48 -18.24
C ASP A 98 3.74 -16.08 -16.75
N GLN A 99 4.63 -15.17 -16.35
CA GLN A 99 4.63 -14.63 -14.99
C GLN A 99 3.35 -13.85 -14.69
N ILE A 100 2.86 -13.03 -15.62
CA ILE A 100 1.59 -12.30 -15.45
C ILE A 100 0.43 -13.28 -15.24
N ILE A 101 0.36 -14.37 -16.02
CA ILE A 101 -0.67 -15.40 -15.86
C ILE A 101 -0.58 -16.03 -14.46
N ARG A 102 0.62 -16.39 -14.00
CA ARG A 102 0.83 -16.94 -12.64
C ARG A 102 0.43 -15.96 -11.54
N LEU A 103 0.81 -14.69 -11.68
CA LEU A 103 0.47 -13.63 -10.71
C LEU A 103 -1.05 -13.37 -10.70
N SER A 104 -1.71 -13.41 -11.86
CA SER A 104 -3.16 -13.32 -11.99
C SER A 104 -3.88 -14.47 -11.28
N ALA A 105 -3.44 -15.71 -11.52
CA ALA A 105 -4.00 -16.88 -10.84
C ALA A 105 -3.82 -16.77 -9.31
N ARG A 106 -2.64 -16.36 -8.85
CA ARG A 106 -2.37 -16.14 -7.42
C ARG A 106 -3.29 -15.06 -6.85
N PHE A 107 -3.47 -13.94 -7.55
CA PHE A 107 -4.41 -12.90 -7.14
C PHE A 107 -5.84 -13.42 -7.02
N GLY A 108 -6.30 -14.18 -8.01
CA GLY A 108 -7.62 -14.80 -8.00
C GLY A 108 -7.82 -15.72 -6.80
N ILE A 109 -6.82 -16.54 -6.47
CA ILE A 109 -6.85 -17.44 -5.31
C ILE A 109 -6.92 -16.65 -4.00
N LEU A 110 -6.02 -15.67 -3.81
CA LEU A 110 -5.95 -14.86 -2.58
C LEU A 110 -7.24 -14.08 -2.34
N THR A 111 -7.84 -13.57 -3.41
CA THR A 111 -9.06 -12.76 -3.32
C THR A 111 -10.35 -13.57 -3.40
N LEU A 112 -10.27 -14.90 -3.58
CA LEU A 112 -11.43 -15.74 -3.91
C LEU A 112 -12.23 -15.17 -5.10
N GLY A 113 -11.51 -14.64 -6.09
CA GLY A 113 -12.07 -13.98 -7.28
C GLY A 113 -12.71 -12.62 -7.04
N SER A 114 -12.69 -12.07 -5.82
CA SER A 114 -13.31 -10.77 -5.52
C SER A 114 -12.43 -9.92 -4.59
N PRO A 115 -11.74 -8.90 -5.13
CA PRO A 115 -10.96 -7.96 -4.32
C PRO A 115 -11.80 -7.29 -3.23
N ARG A 116 -13.05 -6.94 -3.54
CA ARG A 116 -13.99 -6.33 -2.59
C ARG A 116 -14.30 -7.27 -1.43
N ARG A 117 -14.58 -8.54 -1.73
CA ARG A 117 -14.83 -9.58 -0.71
C ARG A 117 -13.59 -9.80 0.15
N HIS A 118 -12.40 -9.81 -0.45
CA HIS A 118 -11.15 -9.94 0.30
C HIS A 118 -10.95 -8.78 1.29
N ALA A 119 -11.13 -7.52 0.85
CA ALA A 119 -11.05 -6.36 1.73
C ALA A 119 -12.08 -6.42 2.88
N ASP A 120 -13.31 -6.88 2.61
CA ASP A 120 -14.35 -7.07 3.63
C ASP A 120 -13.96 -8.16 4.64
N ILE A 121 -13.40 -9.29 4.19
CA ILE A 121 -12.91 -10.36 5.05
C ILE A 121 -11.82 -9.83 6.00
N ILE A 122 -10.80 -9.17 5.45
CA ILE A 122 -9.69 -8.62 6.23
C ILE A 122 -10.19 -7.60 7.26
N TYR A 123 -11.11 -6.71 6.87
CA TYR A 123 -11.74 -5.77 7.81
C TYR A 123 -12.47 -6.51 8.95
N ARG A 124 -13.29 -7.52 8.63
CA ARG A 124 -14.06 -8.26 9.64
C ARG A 124 -13.18 -9.04 10.59
N GLU A 125 -12.13 -9.68 10.08
CA GLU A 125 -11.14 -10.39 10.90
C GLU A 125 -10.41 -9.44 11.84
N TYR A 126 -9.98 -8.28 11.33
CA TYR A 126 -9.41 -7.23 12.16
C TYR A 126 -10.40 -6.77 13.24
N GLN A 127 -11.66 -6.48 12.90
CA GLN A 127 -12.64 -6.04 13.90
C GLN A 127 -12.93 -7.10 14.96
N ARG A 128 -13.00 -8.39 14.58
CA ARG A 128 -13.14 -9.50 15.56
C ARG A 128 -11.98 -9.56 16.54
N SER A 129 -10.79 -9.10 16.14
CA SER A 129 -9.62 -9.07 17.03
C SER A 129 -9.63 -7.90 18.02
N VAL A 130 -10.47 -6.89 17.80
CA VAL A 130 -10.62 -5.74 18.71
C VAL A 130 -11.45 -6.16 19.90
N THR A 131 -10.83 -6.19 21.08
CA THR A 131 -11.48 -6.60 22.34
C THR A 131 -11.22 -5.58 23.44
N VAL A 132 -11.91 -5.71 24.57
CA VAL A 132 -11.67 -4.85 25.75
C VAL A 132 -10.21 -4.92 26.20
N HIS A 133 -9.60 -6.11 26.15
CA HIS A 133 -8.20 -6.34 26.52
C HIS A 133 -7.21 -5.96 25.40
N ARG A 134 -7.68 -5.84 24.16
CA ARG A 134 -6.89 -5.39 23.01
C ARG A 134 -7.67 -4.38 22.18
N PRO A 135 -7.75 -3.11 22.63
CA PRO A 135 -8.55 -2.09 21.96
C PRO A 135 -8.03 -1.73 20.56
N GLN A 136 -6.80 -2.12 20.22
CA GLN A 136 -6.18 -1.89 18.91
C GLN A 136 -6.29 -3.07 17.94
N GLY A 137 -6.81 -4.21 18.39
CA GLY A 137 -6.84 -5.45 17.60
C GLY A 137 -5.45 -5.98 17.20
N PHE A 138 -5.44 -6.99 16.35
CA PHE A 138 -4.24 -7.55 15.72
C PHE A 138 -3.91 -6.76 14.45
N ARG A 139 -3.15 -5.67 14.59
CA ARG A 139 -2.69 -4.87 13.44
C ARG A 139 -1.85 -5.67 12.43
N SER A 140 -1.17 -6.73 12.89
CA SER A 140 -0.40 -7.62 12.02
C SER A 140 -1.24 -8.22 10.88
N LEU A 141 -2.54 -8.46 11.08
CA LEU A 141 -3.43 -8.95 10.02
C LEU A 141 -3.51 -7.95 8.85
N LEU A 142 -3.61 -6.66 9.18
CA LEU A 142 -3.68 -5.59 8.19
C LEU A 142 -2.31 -5.34 7.55
N ASP A 143 -1.23 -5.35 8.35
CA ASP A 143 0.14 -5.21 7.85
C ASP A 143 0.49 -6.33 6.86
N GLU A 144 0.17 -7.58 7.19
CA GLU A 144 0.43 -8.76 6.36
C GLU A 144 -0.37 -8.71 5.06
N ALA A 145 -1.65 -8.34 5.11
CA ALA A 145 -2.49 -8.21 3.92
C ALA A 145 -1.99 -7.10 2.98
N VAL A 146 -1.68 -5.91 3.51
CA VAL A 146 -1.10 -4.80 2.71
C VAL A 146 0.22 -5.25 2.09
N LEU A 147 1.06 -5.93 2.85
CA LEU A 147 2.35 -6.41 2.40
C LEU A 147 2.22 -7.45 1.29
N GLU A 148 1.34 -8.43 1.43
CA GLU A 148 1.14 -9.48 0.44
C GLU A 148 0.68 -8.89 -0.90
N MET A 149 -0.31 -8.00 -0.87
CA MET A 149 -0.82 -7.34 -2.07
C MET A 149 0.21 -6.38 -2.68
N SER A 150 0.95 -5.63 -1.85
CA SER A 150 2.03 -4.74 -2.33
C SER A 150 3.21 -5.49 -2.94
N SER A 151 3.46 -6.73 -2.50
CA SER A 151 4.47 -7.61 -3.09
C SER A 151 4.03 -8.07 -4.47
N LEU A 152 2.76 -8.45 -4.60
CA LEU A 152 2.15 -8.83 -5.88
C LEU A 152 2.15 -7.67 -6.87
N GLU A 153 1.77 -6.47 -6.43
CA GLU A 153 1.84 -5.24 -7.25
C GLU A 153 3.27 -5.02 -7.76
N GLN A 154 4.27 -5.11 -6.89
CA GLN A 154 5.66 -4.91 -7.27
C GLN A 154 6.15 -5.94 -8.29
N SER A 155 5.73 -7.20 -8.17
CA SER A 155 6.05 -8.24 -9.16
C SER A 155 5.44 -7.95 -10.53
N LEU A 156 4.21 -7.44 -10.57
CA LEU A 156 3.55 -7.01 -11.82
C LEU A 156 4.24 -5.78 -12.43
N LEU A 157 4.66 -4.82 -11.61
CA LEU A 157 5.42 -3.65 -12.06
C LEU A 157 6.79 -4.02 -12.64
N GLU A 158 7.40 -5.10 -12.16
CA GLU A 158 8.61 -5.61 -12.77
C GLU A 158 8.34 -6.17 -14.17
N GLN A 159 7.23 -6.89 -14.36
CA GLN A 159 6.83 -7.36 -15.70
C GLN A 159 6.49 -6.19 -16.63
N ASN A 160 5.90 -5.11 -16.11
CA ASN A 160 5.68 -3.87 -16.87
C ASN A 160 6.98 -3.35 -17.50
N ARG A 161 8.07 -3.34 -16.73
CA ARG A 161 9.39 -2.89 -17.22
C ARG A 161 9.91 -3.80 -18.33
N VAL A 162 9.76 -5.12 -18.17
CA VAL A 162 10.17 -6.08 -19.20
C VAL A 162 9.40 -5.87 -20.50
N ILE A 163 8.07 -5.72 -20.42
CA ILE A 163 7.20 -5.49 -21.57
C ILE A 163 7.59 -4.19 -22.30
N LEU A 164 7.74 -3.08 -21.57
CA LEU A 164 8.15 -1.79 -22.15
C LEU A 164 9.51 -1.88 -22.86
N ASN A 165 10.48 -2.61 -22.29
CA ASN A 165 11.81 -2.77 -22.88
C ASN A 165 11.84 -3.71 -24.10
N SER A 166 10.80 -4.51 -24.28
CA SER A 166 10.71 -5.48 -25.39
C SER A 166 10.14 -4.89 -26.69
N ALA A 167 9.83 -3.59 -26.72
CA ALA A 167 9.13 -2.91 -27.82
C ALA A 167 7.82 -3.62 -28.23
N SER A 168 7.11 -4.18 -27.24
CA SER A 168 5.89 -4.98 -27.48
C SER A 168 4.70 -4.12 -27.92
N SER A 169 3.67 -4.82 -28.39
CA SER A 169 2.40 -4.24 -28.79
C SER A 169 1.56 -3.79 -27.57
N GLY A 170 0.47 -3.08 -27.83
CA GLY A 170 -0.49 -2.66 -26.80
C GLY A 170 -1.21 -3.83 -26.10
N ASN A 171 -1.32 -5.00 -26.74
CA ASN A 171 -2.07 -6.14 -26.21
C ASN A 171 -1.43 -6.74 -24.95
N GLU A 172 -0.11 -6.87 -24.90
CA GLU A 172 0.59 -7.35 -23.70
C GLU A 172 0.42 -6.40 -22.52
N MET A 173 0.48 -5.10 -22.79
CA MET A 173 0.22 -4.06 -21.79
C MET A 173 -1.22 -4.09 -21.29
N GLU A 174 -2.20 -4.26 -22.17
CA GLU A 174 -3.62 -4.41 -21.79
C GLU A 174 -3.82 -5.61 -20.85
N LYS A 175 -3.23 -6.77 -21.17
CA LYS A 175 -3.28 -7.97 -20.33
C LYS A 175 -2.63 -7.76 -18.96
N LEU A 176 -1.51 -7.04 -18.91
CA LEU A 176 -0.88 -6.68 -17.64
C LEU A 176 -1.81 -5.77 -16.81
N HIS A 177 -2.37 -4.72 -17.42
CA HIS A 177 -3.23 -3.75 -16.74
C HIS A 177 -4.52 -4.38 -16.22
N ALA A 178 -5.08 -5.35 -16.95
CA ALA A 178 -6.23 -6.14 -16.50
C ALA A 178 -6.00 -6.84 -15.15
N VAL A 179 -4.75 -7.10 -14.76
CA VAL A 179 -4.37 -7.69 -13.47
C VAL A 179 -3.85 -6.63 -12.49
N LEU A 180 -3.00 -5.72 -12.96
CA LEU A 180 -2.34 -4.72 -12.13
C LEU A 180 -3.33 -3.72 -11.51
N ASP A 181 -4.34 -3.29 -12.25
CA ASP A 181 -5.26 -2.25 -11.77
C ASP A 181 -6.16 -2.75 -10.63
N PRO A 182 -6.76 -3.97 -10.71
CA PRO A 182 -7.44 -4.57 -9.56
C PRO A 182 -6.54 -4.76 -8.33
N VAL A 183 -5.27 -5.14 -8.53
CA VAL A 183 -4.30 -5.30 -7.43
C VAL A 183 -4.04 -3.96 -6.74
N ARG A 184 -3.75 -2.91 -7.52
CA ARG A 184 -3.54 -1.54 -7.00
C ARG A 184 -4.72 -1.01 -6.23
N MET A 185 -5.91 -1.22 -6.77
CA MET A 185 -7.16 -0.84 -6.12
C MET A 185 -7.31 -1.54 -4.77
N LEU A 186 -7.05 -2.85 -4.70
CA LEU A 186 -7.10 -3.60 -3.44
C LEU A 186 -6.04 -3.12 -2.44
N VAL A 187 -4.80 -2.88 -2.88
CA VAL A 187 -3.74 -2.34 -2.00
C VAL A 187 -4.22 -1.01 -1.39
N GLY A 188 -4.78 -0.11 -2.20
CA GLY A 188 -5.30 1.17 -1.72
C GLY A 188 -6.43 1.01 -0.68
N TRP A 189 -7.34 0.06 -0.87
CA TRP A 189 -8.39 -0.25 0.10
C TRP A 189 -7.83 -0.80 1.42
N LEU A 190 -6.89 -1.74 1.34
CA LEU A 190 -6.27 -2.33 2.52
C LEU A 190 -5.45 -1.31 3.31
N GLU A 191 -4.79 -0.38 2.62
CA GLU A 191 -4.08 0.71 3.28
C GLU A 191 -5.00 1.72 3.92
N GLU A 192 -6.15 2.05 3.31
CA GLU A 192 -7.17 2.87 3.97
C GLU A 192 -7.62 2.21 5.27
N ILE A 193 -7.95 0.91 5.23
CA ILE A 193 -8.35 0.15 6.42
C ILE A 193 -7.23 0.17 7.47
N HIS A 194 -6.00 -0.14 7.06
CA HIS A 194 -4.82 -0.12 7.93
C HIS A 194 -4.61 1.25 8.58
N PHE A 195 -4.69 2.31 7.79
CA PHE A 195 -4.48 3.67 8.26
C PHE A 195 -5.59 4.13 9.22
N GLU A 196 -6.85 3.85 8.92
CA GLU A 196 -7.96 4.20 9.84
C GLU A 196 -7.89 3.38 11.13
N ALA A 197 -7.50 2.10 11.06
CA ALA A 197 -7.19 1.29 12.24
C ALA A 197 -6.02 1.87 13.05
N MET A 198 -5.03 2.48 12.39
CA MET A 198 -3.92 3.14 13.07
C MET A 198 -4.39 4.34 13.91
N ILE A 199 -5.32 5.13 13.37
CA ILE A 199 -5.90 6.29 14.06
C ILE A 199 -6.80 5.82 15.20
N SER A 200 -7.82 5.04 14.87
CA SER A 200 -8.84 4.62 15.83
C SER A 200 -9.66 3.47 15.25
N PRO A 201 -9.63 2.28 15.87
CA PRO A 201 -10.45 1.14 15.46
C PRO A 201 -11.96 1.44 15.53
N VAL A 202 -12.37 2.32 16.46
CA VAL A 202 -13.74 2.82 16.58
C VAL A 202 -14.12 3.68 15.38
N ASN A 203 -13.23 4.57 14.93
CA ASN A 203 -13.47 5.40 13.75
C ASN A 203 -13.52 4.57 12.48
N LEU A 204 -12.63 3.58 12.33
CA LEU A 204 -12.68 2.62 11.23
C LEU A 204 -14.03 1.88 11.20
N ARG A 205 -14.53 1.41 12.35
CA ARG A 205 -15.84 0.76 12.45
C ARG A 205 -16.97 1.71 12.05
N ALA A 206 -16.94 2.95 12.53
CA ALA A 206 -17.93 3.97 12.17
C ALA A 206 -17.93 4.24 10.65
N LYS A 207 -16.75 4.39 10.03
CA LYS A 207 -16.61 4.55 8.57
C LYS A 207 -17.19 3.36 7.80
N TYR A 208 -16.93 2.13 8.25
CA TYR A 208 -17.49 0.94 7.61
C TYR A 208 -19.03 0.95 7.67
N LEU A 209 -19.60 1.21 8.84
CA LEU A 209 -21.07 1.26 9.04
C LEU A 209 -21.72 2.37 8.19
N ARG A 210 -21.05 3.51 8.02
CA ARG A 210 -21.50 4.61 7.15
C ARG A 210 -21.18 4.41 5.67
N ARG A 211 -20.60 3.26 5.29
CA ARG A 211 -20.15 2.95 3.92
C ARG A 211 -19.18 3.99 3.35
N GLU A 212 -18.34 4.58 4.20
CA GLU A 212 -17.39 5.63 3.82
C GLU A 212 -16.06 5.08 3.28
N LEU A 213 -15.74 3.81 3.55
CA LEU A 213 -14.53 3.14 3.05
C LEU A 213 -14.62 2.93 1.54
N ALA A 214 -13.50 3.11 0.83
CA ALA A 214 -13.44 3.11 -0.62
C ALA A 214 -13.99 1.81 -1.24
N PHE A 215 -13.66 0.64 -0.68
CA PHE A 215 -14.14 -0.65 -1.20
C PHE A 215 -15.65 -0.87 -1.07
N LEU A 216 -16.35 -0.06 -0.28
CA LEU A 216 -17.81 -0.14 -0.13
C LEU A 216 -18.54 0.71 -1.17
N LYS A 217 -17.85 1.63 -1.84
CA LYS A 217 -18.39 2.57 -2.85
C LYS A 217 -18.24 2.08 -4.30
N TYR A 218 -17.38 1.09 -4.53
CA TYR A 218 -17.25 0.43 -5.82
C TYR A 218 -18.29 -0.69 -5.90
N ASP A 219 -19.21 -0.57 -6.86
CA ASP A 219 -20.17 -1.63 -7.23
C ASP A 219 -19.71 -2.36 -8.50
#